data_AF-A0A2W5BD24-F1
#
_entry.id   AF-A0A2W5BD24-F1
#
_cell.length_a   1.000
_cell.length_b   1.000
_cell.length_c   1.000
_cell.angle_alpha   90.00
_cell.angle_beta   90.00
_cell.angle_gamma   90.00
#
_symmetry.space_group_name_H-M   'P 1'
#
loop_
_entity.id
_entity.type
_entity.pdbx_description
1 polymer ?
#
loop_
_entity_poly.entity_id
_entity_poly.type
_entity_poly.pdbx_seq_one_letter_code
_entity_poly.pdbx_strand_id
1 'polypeptide(L)'
;MPDPQLTVDALLAHLGTPDEPDRVEAATCLDAAIAFVTRYHSDPDSWDAAVRLGCLMQAAGLFRRRHTPGGIEQFGETGIYTRAVDTEVERLLRIGRYAIPRVG
;
A
#
# COMPACT_ATOMS: atom_id res chain seq x y z
N MET A 1 -2.89 11.15 -15.83
CA MET A 1 -2.13 9.91 -15.54
C MET A 1 -2.94 8.75 -16.05
N PRO A 2 -2.32 7.71 -16.63
CA PRO A 2 -3.01 6.44 -16.84
C PRO A 2 -3.55 5.91 -15.50
N ASP A 3 -4.70 5.22 -15.55
CA ASP A 3 -5.33 4.65 -14.35
C ASP A 3 -4.42 3.59 -13.72
N PRO A 4 -4.07 3.67 -12.42
CA PRO A 4 -3.18 2.71 -11.79
C PRO A 4 -3.75 1.30 -11.87
N GLN A 5 -3.02 0.43 -12.57
CA GLN A 5 -3.40 -0.96 -12.71
C GLN A 5 -3.07 -1.70 -11.40
N LEU A 6 -4.00 -2.49 -10.90
CA LEU A 6 -3.79 -3.35 -9.72
C LEU A 6 -3.22 -4.69 -10.17
N THR A 7 -1.99 -4.67 -10.65
CA THR A 7 -1.27 -5.86 -11.12
C THR A 7 0.09 -5.98 -10.43
N VAL A 8 0.64 -7.20 -10.40
CA VAL A 8 1.98 -7.46 -9.86
C VAL A 8 3.03 -6.65 -10.61
N ASP A 9 2.92 -6.52 -11.93
CA ASP A 9 3.87 -5.76 -12.74
C ASP A 9 3.84 -4.27 -12.40
N ALA A 10 2.64 -3.71 -12.19
CA ALA A 10 2.49 -2.33 -11.75
C ALA A 10 3.05 -2.12 -10.33
N LEU A 11 2.87 -3.08 -9.43
CA LEU A 11 3.44 -3.06 -8.09
C LEU A 11 4.97 -3.08 -8.12
N LEU A 12 5.57 -4.00 -8.88
CA LEU A 12 7.03 -4.12 -9.00
C LEU A 12 7.65 -2.92 -9.71
N ALA A 13 6.98 -2.39 -10.74
CA ALA A 13 7.38 -1.15 -11.38
C ALA A 13 7.30 0.04 -10.40
N HIS A 14 6.26 0.11 -9.57
CA HIS A 14 6.13 1.13 -8.53
C HIS A 14 7.24 1.04 -7.47
N LEU A 15 7.71 -0.17 -7.16
CA LEU A 15 8.83 -0.41 -6.25
C LEU A 15 10.20 -0.12 -6.88
N GLY A 16 10.27 0.09 -8.21
CA GLY A 16 11.53 0.24 -8.93
C GLY A 16 12.30 -1.07 -9.13
N THR A 17 11.65 -2.22 -8.92
CA THR A 17 12.24 -3.57 -9.01
C THR A 17 11.43 -4.46 -9.97
N PRO A 18 11.34 -4.11 -11.26
CA PRO A 18 10.48 -4.83 -12.22
C PRO A 18 10.88 -6.31 -12.42
N ASP A 19 12.16 -6.64 -12.21
CA ASP A 19 12.72 -7.99 -12.38
C ASP A 19 12.77 -8.78 -11.06
N GLU A 20 12.00 -8.37 -10.05
CA GLU A 20 11.94 -9.03 -8.74
C GLU A 20 11.55 -10.52 -8.86
N PRO A 21 12.39 -11.47 -8.39
CA PRO A 21 12.07 -12.89 -8.43
C PRO A 21 10.90 -13.27 -7.51
N ASP A 22 10.65 -12.56 -6.41
CA ASP A 22 9.60 -12.86 -5.43
C ASP A 22 8.18 -12.43 -5.88
N ARG A 23 7.80 -12.68 -7.15
CA ARG A 23 6.51 -12.25 -7.72
C ARG A 23 5.29 -12.86 -7.03
N VAL A 24 5.41 -14.09 -6.53
CA VAL A 24 4.33 -14.77 -5.79
C VAL A 24 4.02 -14.05 -4.48
N GLU A 25 5.06 -13.53 -3.82
CA GLU A 25 4.91 -12.77 -2.59
C GLU A 25 4.35 -11.37 -2.87
N ALA A 26 4.81 -10.72 -3.94
CA ALA A 26 4.25 -9.46 -4.41
C ALA A 26 2.75 -9.61 -4.75
N ALA A 27 2.35 -10.72 -5.38
CA ALA A 27 0.94 -11.05 -5.62
C ALA A 27 0.16 -11.20 -4.30
N THR A 28 0.71 -11.92 -3.32
CA THR A 28 0.09 -12.10 -2.00
C THR A 28 -0.13 -10.77 -1.28
N CYS A 29 0.86 -9.87 -1.34
CA CYS A 29 0.74 -8.53 -0.76
C CYS A 29 -0.32 -7.68 -1.47
N LEU A 30 -0.40 -7.78 -2.80
CA LEU A 30 -1.40 -7.08 -3.60
C LEU A 30 -2.81 -7.59 -3.30
N ASP A 31 -3.02 -8.90 -3.28
CA ASP A 31 -4.31 -9.52 -2.95
C ASP A 31 -4.77 -9.13 -1.54
N ALA A 32 -3.85 -9.13 -0.57
CA ALA A 32 -4.15 -8.69 0.79
C ALA A 32 -4.54 -7.20 0.85
N ALA A 33 -3.86 -6.34 0.10
CA ALA A 33 -4.19 -4.92 0.02
C ALA A 33 -5.56 -4.69 -0.63
N ILE A 34 -5.86 -5.38 -1.73
CA ILE A 34 -7.16 -5.32 -2.40
C ILE A 34 -8.26 -5.76 -1.43
N ALA A 35 -8.12 -6.95 -0.84
CA ALA A 35 -9.09 -7.49 0.11
C ALA A 35 -9.33 -6.58 1.32
N PHE A 36 -8.30 -5.86 1.78
CA PHE A 36 -8.44 -4.88 2.85
C PHE A 36 -9.20 -3.63 2.40
N VAL A 37 -8.84 -3.05 1.25
CA VAL A 37 -9.47 -1.83 0.73
C VAL A 37 -10.94 -2.06 0.37
N THR A 38 -11.29 -3.24 -0.16
CA THR A 38 -12.68 -3.65 -0.42
C THR A 38 -13.58 -3.67 0.82
N ARG A 39 -13.01 -3.71 2.04
CA ARG A 39 -13.82 -3.60 3.27
C ARG A 39 -14.38 -2.20 3.49
N TYR A 40 -13.74 -1.18 2.91
CA TYR A 40 -14.07 0.23 3.10
C TYR A 40 -14.62 0.89 1.84
N HIS A 41 -14.37 0.31 0.67
CA HIS A 41 -14.82 0.76 -0.63
C HIS A 41 -15.73 -0.28 -1.31
N SER A 42 -16.34 0.11 -2.41
CA SER A 42 -17.11 -0.79 -3.28
C SER A 42 -16.20 -1.78 -4.03
N ASP A 43 -16.72 -2.47 -5.04
CA ASP A 43 -15.94 -3.40 -5.86
C ASP A 43 -14.68 -2.74 -6.48
N PRO A 44 -13.53 -3.41 -6.55
CA PRO A 44 -12.30 -2.87 -7.15
C PRO A 44 -12.48 -2.28 -8.55
N ASP A 45 -13.40 -2.80 -9.35
CA ASP A 45 -13.67 -2.29 -10.70
C ASP A 45 -14.27 -0.87 -10.67
N SER A 46 -14.91 -0.49 -9.57
CA SER A 46 -15.52 0.83 -9.37
C SER A 46 -14.59 1.86 -8.70
N TRP A 47 -13.38 1.46 -8.30
CA TRP A 47 -12.46 2.36 -7.62
C TRP A 47 -11.93 3.45 -8.55
N ASP A 48 -11.95 4.69 -8.04
CA ASP A 48 -11.27 5.80 -8.69
C ASP A 48 -9.73 5.63 -8.64
N ALA A 49 -9.04 6.42 -9.47
CA ALA A 49 -7.58 6.35 -9.57
C ALA A 49 -6.87 6.62 -8.24
N ALA A 50 -7.47 7.39 -7.31
CA ALA A 50 -6.87 7.68 -6.01
C ALA A 50 -6.92 6.46 -5.09
N VAL A 51 -8.05 5.75 -5.06
CA VAL A 51 -8.20 4.50 -4.31
C VAL A 51 -7.29 3.42 -4.88
N ARG A 52 -7.19 3.31 -6.21
CA ARG A 52 -6.26 2.37 -6.88
C ARG A 52 -4.81 2.66 -6.54
N LEU A 53 -4.38 3.92 -6.60
CA LEU A 53 -3.03 4.33 -6.20
C LEU A 53 -2.77 4.04 -4.71
N GLY A 54 -3.70 4.39 -3.83
CA GLY A 54 -3.59 4.12 -2.39
C GLY A 54 -3.49 2.63 -2.07
N CYS A 55 -4.24 1.79 -2.80
CA CYS A 55 -4.16 0.34 -2.68
C CYS A 55 -2.79 -0.19 -3.14
N LEU A 56 -2.27 0.30 -4.27
CA LEU A 56 -0.95 -0.07 -4.78
C LEU A 56 0.17 0.31 -3.79
N MET A 57 0.10 1.52 -3.22
CA MET A 57 1.04 1.99 -2.21
C MET A 57 0.96 1.16 -0.91
N GLN A 58 -0.24 0.76 -0.50
CA GLN A 58 -0.43 -0.14 0.65
C GLN A 58 0.23 -1.51 0.40
N ALA A 59 0.04 -2.10 -0.78
CA ALA A 59 0.70 -3.35 -1.17
C ALA A 59 2.23 -3.22 -1.18
N ALA A 60 2.75 -2.12 -1.73
CA ALA A 60 4.18 -1.81 -1.73
C ALA A 60 4.75 -1.68 -0.30
N GLY A 61 3.99 -1.08 0.61
CA GLY A 61 4.34 -0.99 2.03
C GLY A 61 4.41 -2.35 2.72
N LEU A 62 3.47 -3.26 2.44
CA LEU A 62 3.48 -4.64 2.95
C LEU A 62 4.72 -5.39 2.44
N PHE A 63 5.00 -5.31 1.14
CA PHE A 63 6.15 -5.96 0.53
C PHE A 63 7.49 -5.46 1.11
N ARG A 64 7.66 -4.13 1.27
CA ARG A 64 8.89 -3.55 1.86
C ARG A 64 9.12 -3.96 3.31
N ARG A 65 8.07 -4.01 4.14
CA ARG A 65 8.18 -4.39 5.56
C ARG A 65 8.66 -5.84 5.74
N ARG A 66 8.43 -6.71 4.76
CA ARG A 66 8.98 -8.08 4.73
C ARG A 66 10.50 -8.09 4.69
N HIS A 67 11.09 -7.17 3.93
CA HIS A 67 12.55 -7.01 3.85
C HIS A 67 13.14 -6.30 5.07
N THR A 68 12.30 -5.87 6.02
CA THR A 68 12.73 -5.30 7.31
C THR A 68 11.97 -5.97 8.47
N PRO A 69 12.17 -7.29 8.74
CA PRO A 69 11.47 -8.01 9.81
C PRO A 69 11.73 -7.43 11.22
N GLY A 70 12.81 -6.67 11.39
CA GLY A 70 13.04 -5.80 12.53
C GLY A 70 13.26 -4.39 12.01
N GLY A 71 12.36 -3.45 12.33
CA GLY A 71 12.51 -2.02 12.05
C GLY A 71 13.65 -1.35 12.82
N ILE A 72 14.80 -2.02 12.90
CA ILE A 72 16.02 -1.61 13.58
C ILE A 72 17.21 -2.19 12.79
N GLU A 73 17.46 -1.71 11.58
CA GLU A 73 18.86 -1.65 11.13
C GLU A 73 19.47 -0.41 11.80
N GLN A 74 20.10 -0.70 12.93
CA GLN A 74 20.90 0.21 13.74
C GLN A 74 22.01 0.83 12.90
N PHE A 75 21.90 2.11 12.51
CA PHE A 75 23.07 2.95 12.20
C PHE A 75 22.80 4.43 12.53
N GLY A 76 23.36 4.89 13.66
CA GLY A 76 23.54 6.31 14.00
C GLY A 76 22.67 6.83 15.16
N GLU A 77 23.32 7.45 16.14
CA GLU A 77 22.84 7.94 17.47
C GLU A 77 21.71 9.00 17.48
N THR A 78 20.82 9.05 16.48
CA THR A 78 19.66 9.93 16.53
C THR A 78 18.46 9.23 15.94
N GLY A 79 17.80 8.41 16.77
CA GLY A 79 16.57 7.72 16.42
C GLY A 79 15.43 8.71 16.20
N ILE A 80 15.28 9.22 14.98
CA ILE A 80 14.09 9.95 14.58
C ILE A 80 12.97 8.92 14.41
N TYR A 81 12.08 8.87 15.39
CA TYR A 81 10.87 8.06 15.38
C TYR A 81 9.97 8.48 14.22
N THR A 82 10.10 7.81 13.08
CA THR A 82 9.21 8.04 11.93
C THR A 82 8.00 7.13 12.10
N ARG A 83 6.79 7.71 12.14
CA ARG A 83 5.54 6.97 12.31
C ARG A 83 5.47 5.82 11.31
N ALA A 84 5.22 4.60 11.80
CA ALA A 84 4.96 3.40 11.01
C ALA A 84 3.66 3.47 10.16
N VAL A 85 2.90 4.58 10.28
CA VAL A 85 1.62 4.82 9.62
C VAL A 85 1.83 5.78 8.46
N ASP A 86 1.58 5.28 7.24
CA ASP A 86 1.59 6.07 6.02
C ASP A 86 0.32 6.93 5.94
N THR A 87 0.45 8.20 6.31
CA THR A 87 -0.66 9.16 6.36
C THR A 87 -1.21 9.49 4.98
N GLU A 88 -0.41 9.34 3.93
CA GLU A 88 -0.82 9.65 2.57
C GLU A 88 -1.70 8.52 2.01
N VAL A 89 -1.31 7.27 2.27
CA VAL A 89 -2.14 6.10 1.95
C VAL A 89 -3.48 6.17 2.65
N GLU A 90 -3.53 6.50 3.96
CA GLU A 90 -4.80 6.64 4.67
C GLU A 90 -5.69 7.75 4.08
N ARG A 91 -5.07 8.84 3.59
CA ARG A 91 -5.79 9.96 2.99
C ARG A 91 -6.34 9.60 1.61
N LEU A 92 -5.55 8.94 0.76
CA LEU A 92 -5.97 8.44 -0.55
C LEU A 92 -7.12 7.44 -0.42
N LEU A 93 -6.98 6.52 0.52
CA LEU A 93 -7.99 5.50 0.81
C LEU A 93 -9.18 6.03 1.61
N ARG A 94 -9.15 7.27 2.12
CA ARG A 94 -10.23 7.83 2.95
C ARG A 94 -10.63 6.87 4.09
N ILE A 95 -9.63 6.34 4.80
CA ILE A 95 -9.80 5.41 5.93
C ILE A 95 -9.31 6.00 7.24
N GLY A 96 -9.68 5.36 8.36
CA GLY A 96 -9.23 5.75 9.70
C GLY A 96 -9.60 7.20 10.02
N ARG A 97 -8.59 8.03 10.28
CA ARG A 97 -8.77 9.46 10.60
C ARG A 97 -9.29 10.31 9.43
N TYR A 98 -9.20 9.80 8.21
CA TYR A 98 -9.69 10.47 6.99
C TYR A 98 -10.98 9.83 6.46
N ALA A 99 -11.61 8.94 7.24
CA ALA A 99 -12.89 8.36 6.90
C ALA A 99 -13.97 9.44 6.82
N ILE A 100 -14.79 9.38 5.78
CA ILE A 100 -15.95 10.27 5.63
C ILE A 100 -16.96 9.88 6.73
N PRO A 101 -17.40 10.84 7.58
CA PRO A 101 -18.39 10.55 8.62
C PRO A 101 -19.67 9.99 7.98
N ARG A 102 -20.06 8.79 8.39
CA ARG A 102 -21.35 8.21 8.03
C ARG A 102 -22.34 8.57 9.13
N VAL A 103 -23.27 9.47 8.83
CA VAL A 103 -24.49 9.63 9.64
C VAL A 103 -25.49 8.58 9.17
N GLY A 104 -25.94 7.75 10.11
CA GLY A 104 -27.01 6.77 9.91
C GLY A 104 -28.26 7.21 10.66
#